data_AF-A0A9D3YNB1-F1
#
_entry.id   AF-A0A9D3YNB1-F1
#
_cell.length_a   1.000
_cell.length_b   1.000
_cell.length_c   1.000
_cell.angle_alpha   90.00
_cell.angle_beta   90.00
_cell.angle_gamma   90.00
#
_symmetry.space_group_name_H-M   'P 1'
#
loop_
_entity.id
_entity.type
_entity.pdbx_description
1 polymer ?
#
loop_
_entity_poly.entity_id
_entity_poly.type
_entity_poly.pdbx_seq_one_letter_code
_entity_poly.pdbx_strand_id
1 'polypeptide(L)'
;MWNKLLCACVCIALARAAVVPEALHYIGVGYNIVRGNPDGNFWHTGGDDPGLLSTRKILNLSSAVDVPAEIVYEHHDQCREAHEFVVFHDTQSYQNKLKERVTSSGTNNDALAAVAFTLSAGYKAIEQQTKRDYYVFMDEQTTCTSGQARYKLALSQGNHYGLTDEFAAAVCRLPLSYNSTIYKQFLETWGTHVTDAVETGNVVIKRYSCPSKEYVEHVMSVSPRDVSLGGVFMNHASSLVVDMGAFRFRSHYRDVFCNLTETITLGSAANPEPIGYDMTIISDMLDSSHWQNVADYEKRGLCPHSIEAALTYMRKNLEQAITEYPGLAGAVPPASSPLAIPVTWPKGTYSLAKPKSGCPAGDFTWYEGWRLQDTETQSPDNAWSLNNNIAGKLEVSQLQLEYCTKGESEPTDFDRHWPKGDYCIFKYGECPEGFAEGYVKWDDEDSLNRNDWQGVLPDGSYDQDTLQKFCCRSDGMPTEAIILPTDKPFYLFQYKRDVCQKVANMHVVEEWLRWDDEDFKTPSNSEIGSVHPGMEFWNEPTGASGSEIYYCYYSPQTK
;
A
#
# COMPACT_ATOMS: atom_id res chain seq x y z
N MET A 1 34.66 75.03 -40.09
CA MET A 1 35.05 75.28 -38.69
C MET A 1 34.24 74.36 -37.81
N TRP A 2 34.92 73.65 -36.91
CA TRP A 2 34.32 72.72 -35.95
C TRP A 2 33.24 73.38 -35.08
N ASN A 3 32.18 72.62 -34.76
CA ASN A 3 31.84 72.45 -33.34
C ASN A 3 31.09 71.13 -33.09
N LYS A 4 31.71 70.30 -32.26
CA LYS A 4 31.15 69.09 -31.64
C LYS A 4 30.31 69.51 -30.43
N LEU A 5 29.13 68.93 -30.23
CA LEU A 5 28.51 68.75 -28.91
C LEU A 5 27.58 67.53 -29.00
N LEU A 6 28.13 66.35 -28.73
CA LEU A 6 27.85 65.51 -27.54
C LEU A 6 26.38 65.12 -27.38
N CYS A 7 26.08 63.93 -27.89
CA CYS A 7 24.89 63.15 -27.55
C CYS A 7 25.13 62.51 -26.16
N ALA A 8 24.46 63.02 -25.14
CA ALA A 8 24.46 62.39 -23.81
C ALA A 8 23.43 61.26 -23.81
N CYS A 9 23.90 60.03 -24.04
CA CYS A 9 23.13 58.83 -23.73
C CYS A 9 23.05 58.72 -22.20
N VAL A 10 21.92 59.14 -21.63
CA VAL A 10 21.60 58.86 -20.23
C VAL A 10 21.26 57.37 -20.14
N CYS A 11 22.27 56.54 -19.89
CA CYS A 11 22.05 55.20 -19.37
C CYS A 11 21.50 55.34 -17.96
N ILE A 12 20.17 55.32 -17.82
CA ILE A 12 19.54 54.98 -16.55
C ILE A 12 19.86 53.49 -16.35
N ALA A 13 20.98 53.21 -15.68
CA ALA A 13 21.14 51.94 -15.00
C ALA A 13 20.05 51.92 -13.93
N LEU A 14 18.94 51.25 -14.22
CA LEU A 14 18.05 50.75 -13.19
C LEU A 14 18.92 49.81 -12.33
N ALA A 15 19.52 50.36 -11.29
CA ALA A 15 20.02 49.56 -10.19
C ALA A 15 18.79 48.79 -9.67
N ARG A 16 18.67 47.51 -10.04
CA ARG A 16 17.83 46.59 -9.28
C ARG A 16 18.37 46.69 -7.86
N ALA A 17 17.59 47.27 -6.95
CA ALA A 17 17.84 47.09 -5.54
C ALA A 17 18.02 45.59 -5.32
N ALA A 18 19.13 45.19 -4.71
CA ALA A 18 19.36 43.80 -4.36
C ALA A 18 18.16 43.36 -3.51
N VAL A 19 17.33 42.48 -4.07
CA VAL A 19 16.20 41.91 -3.33
C VAL A 19 16.84 41.01 -2.29
N VAL A 20 16.60 41.33 -1.02
CA VAL A 20 16.97 40.45 0.10
C VAL A 20 16.46 39.05 -0.23
N PRO A 21 17.33 38.03 -0.36
CA PRO A 21 16.89 36.72 -0.82
C PRO A 21 15.77 36.18 0.07
N GLU A 22 14.66 35.76 -0.52
CA GLU A 22 13.48 35.26 0.20
C GLU A 22 13.83 34.08 1.13
N ALA A 23 14.84 33.30 0.76
CA ALA A 23 15.46 32.25 1.59
C ALA A 23 15.86 32.72 3.00
N LEU A 24 16.20 34.00 3.20
CA LEU A 24 16.63 34.54 4.49
C LEU A 24 15.50 34.57 5.53
N HIS A 25 14.23 34.57 5.10
CA HIS A 25 13.09 34.45 6.00
C HIS A 25 13.06 33.10 6.71
N TYR A 26 13.58 32.05 6.07
CA TYR A 26 13.47 30.67 6.51
C TYR A 26 14.73 30.10 7.15
N ILE A 27 15.85 30.85 7.17
CA ILE A 27 17.09 30.46 7.86
C ILE A 27 17.06 30.90 9.32
N GLY A 28 17.56 30.08 10.22
CA GLY A 28 17.74 30.43 11.63
C GLY A 28 16.42 30.58 12.37
N VAL A 29 15.35 29.95 11.89
CA VAL A 29 14.04 29.93 12.54
C VAL A 29 13.81 28.59 13.20
N GLY A 30 12.90 28.56 14.18
CA GLY A 30 12.46 27.33 14.82
C GLY A 30 11.79 26.37 13.84
N TYR A 31 12.03 25.07 14.03
CA TYR A 31 11.33 24.00 13.32
C TYR A 31 10.90 22.90 14.27
N ASN A 32 9.63 22.48 14.20
CA ASN A 32 9.10 21.37 15.00
C ASN A 32 8.97 20.10 14.15
N ILE A 33 10.00 19.24 14.18
CA ILE A 33 10.07 18.07 13.30
C ILE A 33 8.93 17.05 13.49
N VAL A 34 8.31 17.01 14.67
CA VAL A 34 7.20 16.08 14.94
C VAL A 34 5.90 16.57 14.31
N ARG A 35 5.74 17.90 14.20
CA ARG A 35 4.56 18.57 13.62
C ARG A 35 4.75 18.97 12.16
N GLY A 36 5.98 18.98 11.66
CA GLY A 36 6.33 19.33 10.30
C GLY A 36 5.73 18.42 9.25
N ASN A 37 5.64 18.93 8.04
CA ASN A 37 5.33 18.16 6.85
C ASN A 37 5.90 18.87 5.62
N PRO A 38 6.99 18.35 5.02
CA PRO A 38 7.56 18.91 3.80
C PRO A 38 6.65 18.87 2.56
N ASP A 39 5.50 18.18 2.59
CA ASP A 39 4.45 18.28 1.55
C ASP A 39 3.44 19.43 1.84
N GLY A 40 3.59 20.15 2.94
CA GLY A 40 2.80 21.31 3.31
C GLY A 40 1.73 21.06 4.37
N ASN A 41 1.13 22.15 4.89
CA ASN A 41 0.15 22.12 5.97
C ASN A 41 -1.20 21.53 5.53
N PHE A 42 -1.62 21.80 4.30
CA PHE A 42 -2.88 21.31 3.78
C PHE A 42 -2.66 20.07 2.92
N TRP A 43 -3.22 18.95 3.36
CA TRP A 43 -3.10 17.64 2.70
C TRP A 43 -3.39 17.67 1.18
N HIS A 44 -4.41 18.42 0.75
CA HIS A 44 -4.89 18.43 -0.64
C HIS A 44 -4.14 19.41 -1.54
N THR A 45 -3.65 20.52 -0.99
CA THR A 45 -3.16 21.67 -1.77
C THR A 45 -1.71 22.05 -1.47
N GLY A 46 -1.13 21.54 -0.39
CA GLY A 46 0.20 21.92 0.09
C GLY A 46 0.18 23.17 0.97
N GLY A 47 0.99 24.16 0.61
CA GLY A 47 1.26 25.36 1.41
C GLY A 47 2.42 25.18 2.40
N ASP A 48 2.58 26.14 3.31
CA ASP A 48 3.71 26.19 4.24
C ASP A 48 3.89 24.89 5.03
N ASP A 49 5.13 24.47 5.26
CA ASP A 49 5.42 23.38 6.18
C ASP A 49 4.97 23.77 7.60
N PRO A 50 4.02 23.04 8.22
CA PRO A 50 3.46 23.39 9.53
C PRO A 50 4.48 23.30 10.68
N GLY A 51 5.63 22.68 10.44
CA GLY A 51 6.74 22.61 11.38
C GLY A 51 7.58 23.88 11.36
N LEU A 52 7.55 24.66 10.29
CA LEU A 52 8.38 25.85 10.10
C LEU A 52 7.79 27.05 10.85
N LEU A 53 8.47 27.46 11.93
CA LEU A 53 8.03 28.57 12.78
C LEU A 53 8.68 29.86 12.29
N SER A 54 8.27 30.34 11.10
CA SER A 54 8.87 31.50 10.41
C SER A 54 8.94 32.78 11.25
N THR A 55 8.03 32.96 12.22
CA THR A 55 8.02 34.10 13.15
C THR A 55 8.93 33.93 14.37
N ARG A 56 9.50 32.73 14.57
CA ARG A 56 10.37 32.37 15.70
C ARG A 56 11.83 32.34 15.26
N LYS A 57 12.39 33.52 15.05
CA LYS A 57 13.80 33.69 14.66
C LYS A 57 14.72 33.42 15.86
N ILE A 58 15.64 32.48 15.73
CA ILE A 58 16.58 32.03 16.76
C ILE A 58 17.98 32.59 16.49
N LEU A 59 18.47 32.47 15.26
CA LEU A 59 19.77 33.00 14.85
C LEU A 59 19.62 34.45 14.39
N ASN A 60 20.46 35.33 14.91
CA ASN A 60 20.47 36.72 14.49
C ASN A 60 21.09 36.84 13.09
N LEU A 61 20.52 37.73 12.28
CA LEU A 61 21.03 38.10 10.97
C LEU A 61 21.25 39.60 10.97
N SER A 62 22.45 40.02 10.59
CA SER A 62 22.74 41.44 10.38
C SER A 62 21.77 42.05 9.36
N SER A 63 21.21 43.22 9.70
CA SER A 63 20.36 43.97 8.77
C SER A 63 21.21 44.44 7.60
N ALA A 64 20.96 43.90 6.41
CA ALA A 64 21.73 44.25 5.23
C ALA A 64 20.82 44.59 4.05
N VAL A 65 21.30 45.52 3.23
CA VAL A 65 20.78 45.83 1.88
C VAL A 65 21.14 44.69 0.91
N ASP A 66 22.12 43.85 1.28
CA ASP A 66 22.65 42.69 0.55
C ASP A 66 22.57 41.41 1.42
N VAL A 67 23.18 40.30 0.98
CA VAL A 67 23.26 39.04 1.74
C VAL A 67 24.03 39.24 3.07
N PRO A 68 23.47 38.89 4.24
CA PRO A 68 24.13 39.04 5.54
C PRO A 68 25.46 38.26 5.64
N ALA A 69 26.42 38.77 6.41
CA ALA A 69 27.75 38.16 6.56
C ALA A 69 27.70 36.75 7.19
N GLU A 70 26.66 36.49 7.97
CA GLU A 70 26.34 35.21 8.60
C GLU A 70 25.94 34.13 7.58
N ILE A 71 25.54 34.53 6.38
CA ILE A 71 24.95 33.66 5.37
C ILE A 71 25.94 33.35 4.25
N VAL A 72 25.90 32.11 3.77
CA VAL A 72 26.33 31.71 2.43
C VAL A 72 25.07 31.57 1.60
N TYR A 73 24.97 32.30 0.50
CA TYR A 73 23.83 32.24 -0.40
C TYR A 73 24.32 31.88 -1.80
N GLU A 74 23.67 30.88 -2.39
CA GLU A 74 23.82 30.50 -3.79
C GLU A 74 22.49 30.72 -4.50
N HIS A 75 22.51 31.47 -5.60
CA HIS A 75 21.37 31.72 -6.44
C HIS A 75 21.53 30.99 -7.79
N HIS A 76 20.44 30.50 -8.34
CA HIS A 76 20.39 29.99 -9.70
C HIS A 76 19.54 30.91 -10.57
N ASP A 77 20.16 31.52 -11.59
CA ASP A 77 19.47 32.39 -12.56
C ASP A 77 18.40 31.62 -13.36
N GLN A 78 18.58 30.31 -13.49
CA GLN A 78 17.63 29.38 -14.08
C GLN A 78 17.36 28.23 -13.11
N CYS A 79 16.10 27.88 -13.00
CA CYS A 79 15.65 26.74 -12.23
C CYS A 79 16.38 25.45 -12.64
N ARG A 80 16.82 24.69 -11.64
CA ARG A 80 17.30 23.31 -11.85
C ARG A 80 16.14 22.35 -11.59
N GLU A 81 15.68 21.71 -12.66
CA GLU A 81 14.55 20.78 -12.61
C GLU A 81 15.00 19.36 -12.24
N ALA A 82 14.23 18.72 -11.36
CA ALA A 82 14.35 17.31 -11.03
C ALA A 82 12.98 16.64 -11.04
N HIS A 83 12.94 15.38 -11.49
CA HIS A 83 11.72 14.58 -11.53
C HIS A 83 11.87 13.32 -10.68
N GLU A 84 10.93 13.12 -9.77
CA GLU A 84 10.94 12.00 -8.83
C GLU A 84 9.60 11.25 -8.90
N PHE A 85 9.67 9.96 -8.61
CA PHE A 85 8.49 9.10 -8.56
C PHE A 85 8.56 8.21 -7.33
N VAL A 86 7.56 8.30 -6.47
CA VAL A 86 7.53 7.59 -5.20
C VAL A 86 6.17 6.91 -5.03
N VAL A 87 6.19 5.63 -4.66
CA VAL A 87 5.01 4.88 -4.23
C VAL A 87 5.09 4.68 -2.72
N PHE A 88 3.99 4.96 -2.02
CA PHE A 88 3.87 4.70 -0.60
C PHE A 88 2.49 4.14 -0.27
N HIS A 89 2.43 3.24 0.70
CA HIS A 89 1.25 2.42 1.00
C HIS A 89 1.03 2.22 2.50
N ASP A 90 1.92 2.77 3.33
CA ASP A 90 1.82 2.75 4.77
C ASP A 90 2.44 4.03 5.35
N THR A 91 2.27 4.20 6.66
CA THR A 91 2.79 5.38 7.35
C THR A 91 4.31 5.43 7.42
N GLN A 92 5.00 4.29 7.29
CA GLN A 92 6.47 4.21 7.30
C GLN A 92 7.05 4.69 5.96
N SER A 93 6.54 4.21 4.84
CA SER A 93 6.92 4.62 3.49
C SER A 93 6.63 6.10 3.25
N TYR A 94 5.51 6.61 3.77
CA TYR A 94 5.23 8.06 3.73
C TYR A 94 6.23 8.88 4.58
N GLN A 95 6.56 8.44 5.80
CA GLN A 95 7.59 9.13 6.59
C GLN A 95 8.95 9.12 5.89
N ASN A 96 9.34 7.99 5.28
CA ASN A 96 10.59 7.86 4.55
C ASN A 96 10.66 8.86 3.39
N LYS A 97 9.57 8.99 2.61
CA LYS A 97 9.44 10.01 1.57
C LYS A 97 9.68 11.41 2.12
N LEU A 98 9.01 11.80 3.21
CA LEU A 98 9.16 13.15 3.77
C LEU A 98 10.58 13.41 4.29
N LYS A 99 11.26 12.39 4.82
CA LYS A 99 12.65 12.49 5.30
C LYS A 99 13.66 12.76 4.19
N GLU A 100 13.35 12.47 2.92
CA GLU A 100 14.28 12.74 1.82
C GLU A 100 14.58 14.24 1.64
N ARG A 101 13.69 15.13 2.13
CA ARG A 101 13.86 16.59 2.07
C ARG A 101 14.42 17.22 3.35
N VAL A 102 14.68 16.42 4.38
CA VAL A 102 15.02 16.92 5.71
C VAL A 102 16.23 16.20 6.25
N THR A 103 17.30 16.94 6.51
CA THR A 103 18.43 16.47 7.32
C THR A 103 18.38 17.13 8.70
N SER A 104 18.72 16.36 9.73
CA SER A 104 18.76 16.85 11.11
C SER A 104 19.98 16.30 11.83
N SER A 105 20.62 17.16 12.64
CA SER A 105 21.86 16.85 13.36
C SER A 105 21.79 17.29 14.82
N GLY A 106 22.66 16.73 15.66
CA GLY A 106 22.77 17.06 17.08
C GLY A 106 22.51 15.89 18.02
N THR A 107 22.72 16.13 19.32
CA THR A 107 22.64 15.09 20.36
C THR A 107 21.18 14.66 20.62
N ASN A 108 20.93 13.35 20.81
CA ASN A 108 19.61 12.78 21.12
C ASN A 108 18.51 13.00 20.05
N ASN A 109 18.90 13.22 18.80
CA ASN A 109 17.94 13.44 17.71
C ASN A 109 17.10 12.20 17.34
N ASP A 110 17.60 10.99 17.61
CA ASP A 110 16.96 9.73 17.20
C ASP A 110 15.51 9.58 17.67
N ALA A 111 15.20 10.04 18.90
CA ALA A 111 13.86 9.98 19.46
C ALA A 111 12.86 10.84 18.65
N LEU A 112 13.28 12.02 18.19
CA LEU A 112 12.48 12.89 17.34
C LEU A 112 12.40 12.37 15.91
N ALA A 113 13.53 11.90 15.36
CA ALA A 113 13.61 11.36 14.01
C ALA A 113 12.70 10.13 13.83
N ALA A 114 12.56 9.28 14.86
CA ALA A 114 11.66 8.13 14.84
C ALA A 114 10.18 8.54 14.64
N VAL A 115 9.77 9.69 15.16
CA VAL A 115 8.37 10.18 15.11
C VAL A 115 8.19 11.43 14.24
N ALA A 116 9.17 11.74 13.39
CA ALA A 116 9.11 12.90 12.49
C ALA A 116 7.79 12.91 11.71
N PHE A 117 7.16 14.08 11.67
CA PHE A 117 5.96 14.42 10.90
C PHE A 117 4.64 13.74 11.35
N THR A 118 4.70 12.85 12.35
CA THR A 118 3.58 12.00 12.77
C THR A 118 2.37 12.74 13.35
N LEU A 119 2.55 14.01 13.74
CA LEU A 119 1.50 14.89 14.25
C LEU A 119 0.98 15.89 13.21
N SER A 120 1.48 15.88 11.98
CA SER A 120 0.97 16.75 10.92
C SER A 120 -0.38 16.28 10.38
N ALA A 121 -1.20 17.22 9.89
CA ALA A 121 -2.50 16.91 9.30
C ALA A 121 -2.39 15.97 8.09
N GLY A 122 -1.40 16.19 7.22
CA GLY A 122 -1.15 15.34 6.06
C GLY A 122 -0.76 13.90 6.45
N TYR A 123 0.07 13.73 7.49
CA TYR A 123 0.40 12.39 7.98
C TYR A 123 -0.83 11.67 8.54
N LYS A 124 -1.69 12.37 9.30
CA LYS A 124 -2.93 11.78 9.82
C LYS A 124 -3.92 11.40 8.72
N ALA A 125 -3.99 12.18 7.63
CA ALA A 125 -4.79 11.83 6.45
C ALA A 125 -4.27 10.54 5.78
N ILE A 126 -2.95 10.38 5.64
CA ILE A 126 -2.35 9.13 5.12
C ILE A 126 -2.54 7.97 6.06
N GLU A 127 -2.35 8.16 7.35
CA GLU A 127 -2.59 7.13 8.35
C GLU A 127 -4.00 6.57 8.24
N GLN A 128 -5.00 7.43 8.08
CA GLN A 128 -6.39 7.01 7.89
C GLN A 128 -6.57 6.24 6.57
N GLN A 129 -6.15 6.81 5.44
CA GLN A 129 -6.40 6.23 4.11
C GLN A 129 -5.64 4.92 3.86
N THR A 130 -4.42 4.78 4.40
CA THR A 130 -3.62 3.55 4.24
C THR A 130 -4.05 2.45 5.22
N LYS A 131 -4.36 2.78 6.49
CA LYS A 131 -4.72 1.76 7.49
C LYS A 131 -6.18 1.31 7.41
N ARG A 132 -7.11 2.23 7.12
CA ARG A 132 -8.55 1.95 7.16
C ARG A 132 -9.10 1.64 5.78
N ASP A 133 -8.70 2.44 4.80
CA ASP A 133 -9.28 2.42 3.46
C ASP A 133 -8.40 1.63 2.46
N TYR A 134 -7.21 1.19 2.91
CA TYR A 134 -6.26 0.37 2.16
C TYR A 134 -5.84 0.98 0.81
N TYR A 135 -5.61 2.29 0.76
CA TYR A 135 -5.14 2.98 -0.44
C TYR A 135 -3.63 2.90 -0.61
N VAL A 136 -3.21 2.84 -1.88
CA VAL A 136 -1.83 3.06 -2.32
C VAL A 136 -1.75 4.43 -3.00
N PHE A 137 -0.66 5.14 -2.76
CA PHE A 137 -0.40 6.46 -3.33
C PHE A 137 0.83 6.42 -4.23
N MET A 138 0.75 7.14 -5.34
CA MET A 138 1.81 7.31 -6.31
C MET A 138 2.00 8.81 -6.53
N ASP A 139 3.18 9.32 -6.24
CA ASP A 139 3.51 10.73 -6.40
C ASP A 139 4.46 10.92 -7.57
N GLU A 140 4.04 11.70 -8.56
CA GLU A 140 4.91 12.31 -9.55
C GLU A 140 5.30 13.70 -9.08
N GLN A 141 6.58 13.91 -8.84
CA GLN A 141 7.10 15.16 -8.30
C GLN A 141 7.99 15.85 -9.33
N THR A 142 7.74 17.14 -9.55
CA THR A 142 8.63 18.03 -10.28
C THR A 142 9.13 19.10 -9.31
N THR A 143 10.44 19.07 -9.05
CA THR A 143 11.13 20.04 -8.20
C THR A 143 11.86 21.04 -9.08
N CYS A 144 11.80 22.31 -8.68
CA CYS A 144 12.46 23.41 -9.34
C CYS A 144 13.29 24.21 -8.34
N THR A 145 14.60 23.95 -8.28
CA THR A 145 15.49 24.62 -7.31
C THR A 145 15.92 25.98 -7.82
N SER A 146 15.70 27.01 -7.00
CA SER A 146 16.05 28.41 -7.27
C SER A 146 17.33 28.87 -6.55
N GLY A 147 17.76 28.14 -5.53
CA GLY A 147 19.01 28.41 -4.81
C GLY A 147 19.02 27.83 -3.40
N GLN A 148 20.11 28.08 -2.68
CA GLN A 148 20.34 27.59 -1.33
C GLN A 148 20.87 28.70 -0.44
N ALA A 149 20.41 28.74 0.82
CA ALA A 149 20.97 29.58 1.85
C ALA A 149 21.49 28.70 3.00
N ARG A 150 22.60 29.09 3.62
CA ARG A 150 23.16 28.40 4.79
C ARG A 150 23.78 29.38 5.77
N TYR A 151 23.49 29.20 7.05
CA TYR A 151 24.11 29.90 8.16
C TYR A 151 25.51 29.36 8.46
N LYS A 152 26.48 30.24 8.71
CA LYS A 152 27.85 29.88 9.04
C LYS A 152 27.99 29.53 10.54
N LEU A 153 27.28 28.49 11.01
CA LEU A 153 27.25 28.10 12.43
C LEU A 153 28.66 27.88 13.01
N ALA A 154 29.57 27.27 12.25
CA ALA A 154 30.96 27.04 12.67
C ALA A 154 31.78 28.32 12.91
N LEU A 155 31.33 29.48 12.41
CA LEU A 155 31.98 30.78 12.63
C LEU A 155 31.31 31.61 13.73
N SER A 156 30.30 31.06 14.45
CA SER A 156 29.55 31.81 15.46
C SER A 156 30.47 32.43 16.50
N GLN A 157 31.41 31.65 17.04
CA GLN A 157 32.36 32.15 18.03
C GLN A 157 33.37 33.13 17.42
N GLY A 158 34.02 32.76 16.32
CA GLY A 158 35.11 33.55 15.73
C GLY A 158 34.67 34.91 15.17
N ASN A 159 33.42 35.00 14.69
CA ASN A 159 32.87 36.21 14.08
C ASN A 159 31.77 36.87 14.95
N HIS A 160 31.59 36.43 16.19
CA HIS A 160 30.59 36.96 17.12
C HIS A 160 29.15 36.92 16.59
N TYR A 161 28.78 35.87 15.84
CA TYR A 161 27.39 35.69 15.43
C TYR A 161 26.57 35.18 16.60
N GLY A 162 25.45 35.86 16.88
CA GLY A 162 24.68 35.67 18.09
C GLY A 162 23.24 35.21 17.84
N LEU A 163 22.55 34.94 18.94
CA LEU A 163 21.13 34.63 18.98
C LEU A 163 20.28 35.90 18.93
N THR A 164 18.99 35.76 18.64
CA THR A 164 18.04 36.88 18.76
C THR A 164 17.72 37.20 20.22
N ASP A 165 17.31 38.44 20.50
CA ASP A 165 16.94 38.88 21.85
C ASP A 165 15.78 38.05 22.42
N GLU A 166 14.77 37.75 21.59
CA GLU A 166 13.58 37.02 22.03
C GLU A 166 13.93 35.58 22.43
N PHE A 167 14.77 34.90 21.64
CA PHE A 167 15.21 33.55 21.95
C PHE A 167 16.12 33.52 23.18
N ALA A 168 17.10 34.42 23.27
CA ALA A 168 17.98 34.53 24.42
C ALA A 168 17.19 34.75 25.71
N ALA A 169 16.23 35.69 25.71
CA ALA A 169 15.36 35.95 26.85
C ALA A 169 14.47 34.74 27.21
N ALA A 170 14.01 33.97 26.22
CA ALA A 170 13.22 32.76 26.46
C ALA A 170 14.06 31.67 27.14
N VAL A 171 15.28 31.43 26.66
CA VAL A 171 16.23 30.50 27.29
C VAL A 171 16.55 30.94 28.72
N CYS A 172 16.82 32.22 28.93
CA CYS A 172 17.16 32.77 30.25
C CYS A 172 16.02 32.70 31.29
N ARG A 173 14.80 32.35 30.87
CA ARG A 173 13.65 32.10 31.75
C ARG A 173 13.45 30.62 32.09
N LEU A 174 14.20 29.70 31.48
CA LEU A 174 14.09 28.28 31.76
C LEU A 174 14.61 27.96 33.17
N PRO A 175 13.95 27.07 33.92
CA PRO A 175 14.38 26.70 35.26
C PRO A 175 15.63 25.82 35.22
N LEU A 176 16.57 26.04 36.15
CA LEU A 176 17.76 25.20 36.28
C LEU A 176 17.44 23.76 36.73
N SER A 177 16.31 23.57 37.42
CA SER A 177 15.77 22.25 37.72
C SER A 177 14.82 21.82 36.61
N TYR A 178 14.95 20.56 36.18
CA TYR A 178 14.12 20.03 35.11
C TYR A 178 12.63 20.08 35.46
N ASN A 179 11.84 20.66 34.57
CA ASN A 179 10.38 20.67 34.63
C ASN A 179 9.83 20.33 33.25
N SER A 180 9.31 19.11 33.10
CA SER A 180 8.86 18.59 31.80
C SER A 180 7.78 19.47 31.15
N THR A 181 6.91 20.11 31.93
CA THR A 181 5.85 20.98 31.38
C THR A 181 6.42 22.27 30.78
N ILE A 182 7.34 22.93 31.50
CA ILE A 182 7.95 24.18 31.04
C ILE A 182 8.83 23.94 29.81
N TYR A 183 9.66 22.89 29.84
CA TYR A 183 10.53 22.56 28.72
C TYR A 183 9.75 22.04 27.51
N LYS A 184 8.66 21.28 27.70
CA LYS A 184 7.74 20.94 26.60
C LYS A 184 7.15 22.21 25.98
N GLN A 185 6.68 23.15 26.79
CA GLN A 185 6.11 24.41 26.29
C GLN A 185 7.16 25.23 25.50
N PHE A 186 8.42 25.20 25.93
CA PHE A 186 9.52 25.80 25.19
C PHE A 186 9.66 25.16 23.80
N LEU A 187 9.68 23.83 23.69
CA LEU A 187 9.74 23.10 22.42
C LEU A 187 8.51 23.32 21.52
N GLU A 188 7.32 23.45 22.10
CA GLU A 188 6.11 23.80 21.34
C GLU A 188 6.15 25.24 20.81
N THR A 189 6.84 26.15 21.52
CA THR A 189 6.92 27.57 21.14
C THR A 189 8.01 27.84 20.12
N TRP A 190 9.18 27.22 20.29
CA TRP A 190 10.39 27.49 19.51
C TRP A 190 10.76 26.36 18.54
N GLY A 191 10.05 25.24 18.59
CA GLY A 191 10.38 24.05 17.83
C GLY A 191 11.42 23.17 18.52
N THR A 192 11.73 22.07 17.87
CA THR A 192 12.73 21.08 18.32
C THR A 192 14.09 21.27 17.66
N HIS A 193 14.11 22.00 16.55
CA HIS A 193 15.27 22.27 15.72
C HIS A 193 15.33 23.73 15.31
N VAL A 194 16.46 24.13 14.76
CA VAL A 194 16.68 25.40 14.09
C VAL A 194 17.11 25.11 12.66
N THR A 195 16.50 25.77 11.69
CA THR A 195 16.94 25.68 10.29
C THR A 195 18.30 26.35 10.14
N ASP A 196 19.32 25.65 9.67
CA ASP A 196 20.64 26.23 9.44
C ASP A 196 21.01 26.25 7.95
N ALA A 197 20.36 25.43 7.13
CA ALA A 197 20.32 25.60 5.68
C ALA A 197 18.91 25.35 5.15
N VAL A 198 18.57 26.04 4.06
CA VAL A 198 17.37 25.75 3.29
C VAL A 198 17.71 25.75 1.81
N GLU A 199 17.14 24.80 1.10
CA GLU A 199 17.02 24.84 -0.35
C GLU A 199 15.68 25.48 -0.69
N THR A 200 15.69 26.49 -1.56
CA THR A 200 14.50 27.23 -1.96
C THR A 200 14.13 26.99 -3.40
N GLY A 201 12.84 26.96 -3.68
CA GLY A 201 12.33 26.70 -5.00
C GLY A 201 10.82 26.53 -5.01
N ASN A 202 10.36 25.75 -5.98
CA ASN A 202 8.98 25.30 -6.01
C ASN A 202 8.90 23.81 -6.33
N VAL A 203 7.90 23.14 -5.78
CA VAL A 203 7.62 21.73 -6.04
C VAL A 203 6.16 21.58 -6.43
N VAL A 204 5.92 20.80 -7.48
CA VAL A 204 4.58 20.35 -7.86
C VAL A 204 4.53 18.83 -7.71
N ILE A 205 3.60 18.34 -6.90
CA ILE A 205 3.36 16.91 -6.69
C ILE A 205 1.97 16.58 -7.24
N LYS A 206 1.92 15.69 -8.21
CA LYS A 206 0.67 15.05 -8.66
C LYS A 206 0.53 13.74 -7.90
N ARG A 207 -0.51 13.65 -7.07
CA ARG A 207 -0.77 12.48 -6.24
C ARG A 207 -1.92 11.67 -6.82
N TYR A 208 -1.59 10.46 -7.22
CA TYR A 208 -2.54 9.46 -7.70
C TYR A 208 -2.81 8.46 -6.59
N SER A 209 -4.05 7.98 -6.49
CA SER A 209 -4.41 6.96 -5.51
C SER A 209 -5.45 5.98 -6.03
N CYS A 210 -5.38 4.76 -5.51
CA CYS A 210 -6.22 3.63 -5.86
C CYS A 210 -6.26 2.64 -4.68
N PRO A 211 -7.31 1.80 -4.60
CA PRO A 211 -7.35 0.72 -3.62
C PRO A 211 -6.17 -0.27 -3.81
N SER A 212 -5.69 -0.85 -2.72
CA SER A 212 -4.57 -1.81 -2.74
C SER A 212 -4.83 -2.99 -3.68
N LYS A 213 -6.08 -3.43 -3.83
CA LYS A 213 -6.44 -4.47 -4.79
C LYS A 213 -6.04 -4.12 -6.21
N GLU A 214 -6.45 -2.94 -6.68
CA GLU A 214 -6.15 -2.50 -8.03
C GLU A 214 -4.63 -2.44 -8.26
N TYR A 215 -3.89 -1.96 -7.26
CA TYR A 215 -2.43 -1.91 -7.33
C TYR A 215 -1.79 -3.30 -7.35
N VAL A 216 -2.19 -4.20 -6.44
CA VAL A 216 -1.64 -5.57 -6.38
C VAL A 216 -2.00 -6.36 -7.65
N GLU A 217 -3.20 -6.22 -8.18
CA GLU A 217 -3.62 -6.84 -9.45
C GLU A 217 -2.80 -6.31 -10.63
N HIS A 218 -2.54 -5.00 -10.68
CA HIS A 218 -1.67 -4.42 -11.69
C HIS A 218 -0.27 -5.01 -11.61
N VAL A 219 0.36 -5.02 -10.43
CA VAL A 219 1.71 -5.60 -10.25
C VAL A 219 1.72 -7.09 -10.60
N MET A 220 0.69 -7.84 -10.22
CA MET A 220 0.55 -9.25 -10.58
C MET A 220 0.48 -9.46 -12.09
N SER A 221 -0.08 -8.51 -12.85
CA SER A 221 -0.17 -8.58 -14.31
C SER A 221 1.14 -8.23 -15.03
N VAL A 222 1.88 -7.22 -14.55
CA VAL A 222 3.10 -6.72 -15.22
C VAL A 222 4.39 -7.32 -14.67
N SER A 223 4.41 -7.76 -13.41
CA SER A 223 5.54 -8.42 -12.78
C SER A 223 5.09 -9.47 -11.75
N PRO A 224 4.48 -10.59 -12.20
CA PRO A 224 3.98 -11.65 -11.32
C PRO A 224 5.02 -12.17 -10.31
N ARG A 225 6.31 -12.14 -10.66
CA ARG A 225 7.43 -12.57 -9.81
C ARG A 225 7.65 -11.71 -8.55
N ASP A 226 7.16 -10.46 -8.56
CA ASP A 226 7.29 -9.54 -7.43
C ASP A 226 6.05 -9.61 -6.52
N VAL A 227 5.10 -10.52 -6.82
CA VAL A 227 3.96 -10.85 -5.97
C VAL A 227 4.13 -12.27 -5.46
N SER A 228 3.92 -12.46 -4.16
CA SER A 228 4.05 -13.77 -3.52
C SER A 228 2.87 -14.04 -2.58
N LEU A 229 2.66 -15.31 -2.26
CA LEU A 229 1.71 -15.69 -1.23
C LEU A 229 2.25 -15.35 0.16
N GLY A 230 1.55 -14.45 0.84
CA GLY A 230 1.75 -14.13 2.24
C GLY A 230 0.91 -14.99 3.17
N GLY A 231 1.08 -14.74 4.47
CA GLY A 231 0.29 -15.38 5.52
C GLY A 231 -1.05 -14.70 5.77
N VAL A 232 -1.49 -14.79 7.02
CA VAL A 232 -2.78 -14.26 7.47
C VAL A 232 -2.87 -12.75 7.26
N PHE A 233 -3.95 -12.31 6.65
CA PHE A 233 -4.25 -10.89 6.43
C PHE A 233 -5.76 -10.68 6.44
N MET A 234 -6.25 -9.63 7.11
CA MET A 234 -7.69 -9.30 7.21
C MET A 234 -8.61 -10.49 7.58
N ASN A 235 -8.15 -11.39 8.46
CA ASN A 235 -8.84 -12.63 8.88
C ASN A 235 -8.89 -13.79 7.86
N HIS A 236 -8.16 -13.69 6.74
CA HIS A 236 -8.00 -14.79 5.77
C HIS A 236 -6.71 -15.56 6.03
N ALA A 237 -6.65 -16.87 5.74
CA ALA A 237 -5.44 -17.67 5.97
C ALA A 237 -4.24 -17.27 5.09
N SER A 238 -4.50 -16.65 3.93
CA SER A 238 -3.47 -16.27 2.95
C SER A 238 -3.74 -14.90 2.33
N SER A 239 -2.67 -14.29 1.82
CA SER A 239 -2.69 -12.99 1.17
C SER A 239 -1.78 -12.98 -0.05
N LEU A 240 -1.95 -11.98 -0.91
CA LEU A 240 -0.99 -11.65 -1.94
C LEU A 240 -0.23 -10.43 -1.51
N VAL A 241 1.09 -10.54 -1.48
CA VAL A 241 2.00 -9.52 -0.97
C VAL A 241 2.93 -9.08 -2.09
N VAL A 242 3.01 -7.77 -2.30
CA VAL A 242 3.96 -7.16 -3.24
C VAL A 242 5.29 -6.92 -2.54
N ASP A 243 6.38 -7.42 -3.12
CA ASP A 243 7.73 -7.06 -2.72
C ASP A 243 8.09 -5.68 -3.31
N MET A 244 7.73 -4.62 -2.60
CA MET A 244 8.05 -3.24 -3.00
C MET A 244 9.56 -2.97 -3.05
N GLY A 245 10.36 -3.72 -2.27
CA GLY A 245 11.82 -3.60 -2.26
C GLY A 245 12.46 -4.05 -3.57
N ALA A 246 11.91 -5.10 -4.19
CA ALA A 246 12.28 -5.58 -5.52
C ALA A 246 11.57 -4.81 -6.64
N PHE A 247 10.27 -4.55 -6.49
CA PHE A 247 9.43 -3.95 -7.54
C PHE A 247 9.87 -2.54 -7.92
N ARG A 248 10.39 -1.73 -6.96
CA ARG A 248 10.88 -0.37 -7.22
C ARG A 248 12.00 -0.26 -8.27
N PHE A 249 12.67 -1.36 -8.58
CA PHE A 249 13.74 -1.41 -9.59
C PHE A 249 13.26 -1.93 -10.96
N ARG A 250 11.96 -2.18 -11.13
CA ARG A 250 11.36 -2.62 -12.40
C ARG A 250 10.99 -1.43 -13.27
N SER A 251 10.94 -1.64 -14.58
CA SER A 251 10.51 -0.62 -15.54
C SER A 251 9.08 -0.13 -15.27
N HIS A 252 8.21 -1.04 -14.84
CA HIS A 252 6.79 -0.79 -14.57
C HIS A 252 6.52 -0.08 -13.23
N TYR A 253 7.52 0.16 -12.40
CA TYR A 253 7.31 0.85 -11.12
C TYR A 253 6.72 2.25 -11.30
N ARG A 254 7.00 2.90 -12.43
CA ARG A 254 6.55 4.26 -12.77
C ARG A 254 5.27 4.29 -13.60
N ASP A 255 4.62 3.15 -13.81
CA ASP A 255 3.36 3.09 -14.56
C ASP A 255 2.26 3.77 -13.72
N VAL A 256 1.72 4.89 -14.20
CA VAL A 256 0.61 5.59 -13.53
C VAL A 256 -0.71 5.11 -14.11
N PHE A 257 -1.44 4.32 -13.32
CA PHE A 257 -2.77 3.80 -13.68
C PHE A 257 -3.85 4.20 -12.67
N CYS A 258 -3.45 4.65 -11.48
CA CYS A 258 -4.36 5.13 -10.44
C CYS A 258 -4.89 6.53 -10.75
N ASN A 259 -5.98 6.93 -10.09
CA ASN A 259 -6.66 8.20 -10.40
C ASN A 259 -5.92 9.39 -9.80
N LEU A 260 -5.77 10.47 -10.57
CA LEU A 260 -5.26 11.74 -10.04
C LEU A 260 -6.24 12.28 -9.02
N THR A 261 -5.79 12.39 -7.76
CA THR A 261 -6.62 12.85 -6.65
C THR A 261 -6.25 14.24 -6.19
N GLU A 262 -4.96 14.56 -6.11
CA GLU A 262 -4.49 15.84 -5.60
C GLU A 262 -3.39 16.44 -6.48
N THR A 263 -3.29 17.77 -6.45
CA THR A 263 -2.14 18.51 -6.97
C THR A 263 -1.64 19.43 -5.86
N ILE A 264 -0.52 19.06 -5.26
CA ILE A 264 0.09 19.75 -4.14
C ILE A 264 1.18 20.66 -4.70
N THR A 265 1.17 21.93 -4.29
CA THR A 265 2.17 22.90 -4.72
C THR A 265 2.85 23.52 -3.50
N LEU A 266 4.17 23.60 -3.55
CA LEU A 266 5.02 24.26 -2.56
C LEU A 266 5.77 25.37 -3.26
N GLY A 267 5.69 26.60 -2.75
CA GLY A 267 6.28 27.77 -3.37
C GLY A 267 5.79 28.05 -4.79
N SER A 268 6.39 29.06 -5.39
CA SER A 268 6.19 29.41 -6.80
C SER A 268 7.43 30.04 -7.39
N ALA A 269 7.49 30.17 -8.71
CA ALA A 269 8.58 30.90 -9.37
C ALA A 269 8.66 32.38 -8.94
N ALA A 270 7.55 32.97 -8.50
CA ALA A 270 7.51 34.34 -8.02
C ALA A 270 7.92 34.47 -6.55
N ASN A 271 7.53 33.49 -5.73
CA ASN A 271 7.82 33.40 -4.30
C ASN A 271 8.35 32.00 -3.96
N PRO A 272 9.67 31.75 -4.09
CA PRO A 272 10.26 30.46 -3.74
C PRO A 272 10.16 30.18 -2.23
N GLU A 273 9.68 28.98 -1.89
CA GLU A 273 9.57 28.49 -0.52
C GLU A 273 10.66 27.43 -0.24
N PRO A 274 10.90 27.07 1.03
CA PRO A 274 11.81 25.98 1.35
C PRO A 274 11.28 24.64 0.85
N ILE A 275 12.09 23.98 0.03
CA ILE A 275 11.84 22.66 -0.56
C ILE A 275 12.79 21.59 -0.02
N GLY A 276 13.79 22.00 0.77
CA GLY A 276 14.71 21.13 1.51
C GLY A 276 15.28 21.86 2.73
N TYR A 277 15.59 21.10 3.78
CA TYR A 277 16.01 21.64 5.08
C TYR A 277 17.24 20.90 5.61
N ASP A 278 18.24 21.67 6.05
CA ASP A 278 19.23 21.19 7.01
C ASP A 278 18.98 21.87 8.36
N MET A 279 18.98 21.05 9.41
CA MET A 279 18.57 21.51 10.74
C MET A 279 19.51 21.02 11.83
N THR A 280 19.74 21.90 12.80
CA THR A 280 20.45 21.57 14.04
C THR A 280 19.46 21.53 15.20
N ILE A 281 19.62 20.56 16.10
CA ILE A 281 18.76 20.43 17.27
C ILE A 281 18.84 21.68 18.16
N ILE A 282 17.70 22.10 18.70
CA ILE A 282 17.60 23.39 19.41
C ILE A 282 18.45 23.46 20.68
N SER A 283 18.74 22.31 21.32
CA SER A 283 19.63 22.27 22.48
C SER A 283 21.07 22.67 22.16
N ASP A 284 21.52 22.47 20.92
CA ASP A 284 22.87 22.86 20.53
C ASP A 284 23.02 24.39 20.43
N MET A 285 21.92 25.14 20.28
CA MET A 285 21.93 26.61 20.36
C MET A 285 22.24 27.14 21.76
N LEU A 286 22.24 26.28 22.79
CA LEU A 286 22.66 26.62 24.16
C LEU A 286 24.17 26.40 24.38
N ASP A 287 24.91 25.99 23.35
CA ASP A 287 26.36 25.95 23.40
C ASP A 287 26.94 27.36 23.54
N SER A 288 27.94 27.53 24.42
CA SER A 288 28.61 28.81 24.66
C SER A 288 29.15 29.49 23.39
N SER A 289 29.47 28.72 22.35
CA SER A 289 29.93 29.24 21.05
C SER A 289 28.89 30.12 20.33
N HIS A 290 27.59 29.97 20.62
CA HIS A 290 26.52 30.81 20.05
C HIS A 290 26.14 32.01 20.92
N TRP A 291 26.68 32.08 22.15
CA TRP A 291 26.32 33.09 23.16
C TRP A 291 27.35 34.22 23.23
N GLN A 292 27.74 34.77 22.08
CA GLN A 292 28.81 35.78 21.98
C GLN A 292 28.44 37.17 22.53
N ASN A 293 27.14 37.43 22.71
CA ASN A 293 26.60 38.73 23.16
C ASN A 293 26.06 38.69 24.59
N VAL A 294 26.48 37.74 25.43
CA VAL A 294 25.97 37.57 26.81
C VAL A 294 26.05 38.86 27.62
N ALA A 295 27.20 39.55 27.58
CA ALA A 295 27.37 40.79 28.34
C ALA A 295 26.35 41.88 27.94
N ASP A 296 25.93 41.93 26.68
CA ASP A 296 24.88 42.83 26.21
C ASP A 296 23.50 42.39 26.71
N TYR A 297 23.20 41.09 26.64
CA TYR A 297 21.95 40.53 27.16
C TYR A 297 21.77 40.78 28.65
N GLU A 298 22.83 40.63 29.45
CA GLU A 298 22.82 40.93 30.88
C GLU A 298 22.64 42.42 31.14
N LYS A 299 23.41 43.28 30.43
CA LYS A 299 23.33 44.74 30.57
C LYS A 299 21.93 45.27 30.26
N ARG A 300 21.24 44.67 29.30
CA ARG A 300 19.87 45.03 28.89
C ARG A 300 18.78 44.37 29.72
N GLY A 301 19.14 43.49 30.67
CA GLY A 301 18.20 42.78 31.54
C GLY A 301 17.42 41.67 30.84
N LEU A 302 17.91 41.19 29.69
CA LEU A 302 17.33 40.03 28.99
C LEU A 302 17.67 38.72 29.70
N CYS A 303 18.86 38.66 30.31
CA CYS A 303 19.36 37.50 31.02
C CYS A 303 19.88 37.88 32.42
N PRO A 304 19.80 36.97 33.40
CA PRO A 304 20.39 37.20 34.71
C PRO A 304 21.93 37.23 34.63
N HIS A 305 22.57 37.86 35.61
CA HIS A 305 24.03 37.88 35.68
C HIS A 305 24.64 36.48 35.76
N SER A 306 25.76 36.28 35.06
CA SER A 306 26.51 35.02 34.97
C SER A 306 25.70 33.86 34.36
N ILE A 307 24.85 34.17 33.37
CA ILE A 307 24.02 33.17 32.68
C ILE A 307 24.84 32.04 32.03
N GLU A 308 26.07 32.32 31.60
CA GLU A 308 26.96 31.33 30.98
C GLU A 308 27.12 30.06 31.80
N ALA A 309 27.25 30.18 33.13
CA ALA A 309 27.38 29.02 34.02
C ALA A 309 26.10 28.17 34.09
N ALA A 310 24.94 28.78 33.80
CA ALA A 310 23.64 28.13 33.80
C ALA A 310 23.30 27.45 32.46
N LEU A 311 23.85 27.91 31.33
CA LEU A 311 23.58 27.39 29.99
C LEU A 311 23.82 25.87 29.90
N THR A 312 24.88 25.36 30.52
CA THR A 312 25.17 23.91 30.52
C THR A 312 24.07 23.08 31.19
N TYR A 313 23.48 23.59 32.28
CA TYR A 313 22.39 22.89 32.97
C TYR A 313 21.09 22.97 32.18
N MET A 314 20.79 24.15 31.61
CA MET A 314 19.60 24.34 30.78
C MET A 314 19.67 23.50 29.51
N ARG A 315 20.85 23.37 28.89
CA ARG A 315 21.09 22.49 27.74
C ARG A 315 20.78 21.04 28.08
N LYS A 316 21.32 20.51 29.18
CA LYS A 316 21.05 19.14 29.63
C LYS A 316 19.56 18.89 29.90
N ASN A 317 18.88 19.83 30.54
CA ASN A 317 17.44 19.74 30.77
C ASN A 317 16.65 19.77 29.45
N LEU A 318 17.10 20.54 28.46
CA LEU A 318 16.48 20.61 27.13
C LEU A 318 16.73 19.33 26.33
N GLU A 319 17.92 18.74 26.41
CA GLU A 319 18.25 17.42 25.82
C GLU A 319 17.37 16.31 26.42
N GLN A 320 17.12 16.34 27.72
CA GLN A 320 16.15 15.45 28.37
C GLN A 320 14.73 15.70 27.84
N ALA A 321 14.30 16.97 27.78
CA ALA A 321 12.98 17.32 27.26
C ALA A 321 12.76 16.85 25.82
N ILE A 322 13.78 16.97 24.97
CA ILE A 322 13.78 16.50 23.58
C ILE A 322 13.52 14.99 23.50
N THR A 323 14.15 14.22 24.40
CA THR A 323 13.97 12.76 24.46
C THR A 323 12.56 12.40 24.93
N GLU A 324 11.98 13.15 25.86
CA GLU A 324 10.63 12.94 26.40
C GLU A 324 9.51 13.52 25.50
N TYR A 325 9.83 14.49 24.65
CA TYR A 325 8.87 15.28 23.87
C TYR A 325 7.93 14.43 23.00
N PRO A 326 8.39 13.40 22.23
CA PRO A 326 7.50 12.51 21.49
C PRO A 326 6.36 11.95 22.33
N GLY A 327 6.68 11.39 23.51
CA GLY A 327 5.69 10.81 24.41
C GLY A 327 4.75 11.87 25.01
N LEU A 328 5.29 13.01 25.43
CA LEU A 328 4.52 14.13 26.00
C LEU A 328 3.61 14.81 24.97
N ALA A 329 3.95 14.76 23.69
CA ALA A 329 3.17 15.29 22.57
C ALA A 329 2.14 14.29 22.03
N GLY A 330 2.18 13.03 22.47
CA GLY A 330 1.31 11.96 21.96
C GLY A 330 1.68 11.49 20.55
N ALA A 331 2.95 11.64 20.16
CA ALA A 331 3.46 11.15 18.90
C ALA A 331 3.61 9.63 18.93
N VAL A 332 3.19 8.96 17.85
CA VAL A 332 3.27 7.51 17.71
C VAL A 332 4.19 7.22 16.52
N PRO A 333 5.16 6.30 16.65
CA PRO A 333 6.00 5.90 15.53
C PRO A 333 5.17 5.39 14.34
N PRO A 334 5.64 5.59 13.10
CA PRO A 334 5.01 4.98 11.93
C PRO A 334 4.89 3.47 12.06
N ALA A 335 3.80 2.92 11.56
CA ALA A 335 3.64 1.50 11.36
C ALA A 335 4.07 1.13 9.94
N SER A 336 4.82 0.04 9.84
CA SER A 336 5.02 -0.65 8.56
C SER A 336 3.95 -1.72 8.38
N SER A 337 3.39 -1.83 7.19
CA SER A 337 2.40 -2.84 6.85
C SER A 337 2.68 -3.35 5.44
N PRO A 338 2.62 -4.67 5.21
CA PRO A 338 2.85 -5.20 3.87
C PRO A 338 1.80 -4.65 2.91
N LEU A 339 2.22 -4.29 1.69
CA LEU A 339 1.27 -4.04 0.60
C LEU A 339 0.65 -5.37 0.19
N ALA A 340 -0.54 -5.65 0.72
CA ALA A 340 -1.18 -6.93 0.57
C ALA A 340 -2.69 -6.85 0.40
N ILE A 341 -3.24 -7.88 -0.24
CA ILE A 341 -4.69 -8.13 -0.29
C ILE A 341 -5.01 -9.56 0.15
N PRO A 342 -6.17 -9.81 0.77
CA PRO A 342 -6.58 -11.17 1.11
C PRO A 342 -6.81 -12.02 -0.15
N VAL A 343 -6.57 -13.32 -0.04
CA VAL A 343 -6.99 -14.27 -1.08
C VAL A 343 -8.45 -14.66 -0.82
N THR A 344 -9.34 -14.13 -1.66
CA THR A 344 -10.78 -14.45 -1.64
C THR A 344 -11.15 -15.38 -2.79
N TRP A 345 -12.36 -15.95 -2.71
CA TRP A 345 -12.94 -16.70 -3.81
C TRP A 345 -13.19 -15.78 -5.01
N PRO A 346 -13.06 -16.27 -6.25
CA PRO A 346 -13.21 -15.42 -7.42
C PRO A 346 -14.66 -14.93 -7.65
N LYS A 347 -14.76 -13.89 -8.47
CA LYS A 347 -16.02 -13.29 -8.94
C LYS A 347 -16.89 -14.29 -9.69
N GLY A 348 -18.19 -14.01 -9.70
CA GLY A 348 -19.21 -14.79 -10.39
C GLY A 348 -19.95 -15.75 -9.48
N THR A 349 -20.99 -16.37 -10.03
CA THR A 349 -21.80 -17.39 -9.39
C THR A 349 -21.44 -18.75 -9.98
N TYR A 350 -21.29 -19.76 -9.12
CA TYR A 350 -20.85 -21.09 -9.54
C TYR A 350 -21.10 -22.12 -8.44
N SER A 351 -20.99 -23.40 -8.79
CA SER A 351 -21.07 -24.50 -7.83
C SER A 351 -19.80 -25.34 -7.85
N LEU A 352 -19.44 -25.86 -6.68
CA LEU A 352 -18.34 -26.81 -6.49
C LEU A 352 -18.89 -28.10 -5.90
N ALA A 353 -18.23 -29.23 -6.18
CA ALA A 353 -18.48 -30.46 -5.43
C ALA A 353 -18.11 -30.24 -3.96
N LYS A 354 -18.93 -30.76 -3.05
CA LYS A 354 -18.72 -30.61 -1.62
C LYS A 354 -17.74 -31.67 -1.10
N PRO A 355 -16.67 -31.30 -0.38
CA PRO A 355 -15.88 -32.25 0.39
C PRO A 355 -16.62 -32.82 1.60
N LYS A 356 -16.21 -34.00 2.06
CA LYS A 356 -16.67 -34.60 3.34
C LYS A 356 -16.40 -33.71 4.56
N SER A 357 -15.43 -32.81 4.46
CA SER A 357 -15.11 -31.80 5.49
C SER A 357 -16.08 -30.60 5.50
N GLY A 358 -17.04 -30.56 4.57
CA GLY A 358 -18.00 -29.47 4.38
C GLY A 358 -17.58 -28.49 3.29
N CYS A 359 -18.41 -27.47 3.05
CA CYS A 359 -18.11 -26.45 2.05
C CYS A 359 -16.85 -25.65 2.36
N PRO A 360 -16.16 -25.12 1.32
CA PRO A 360 -15.00 -24.28 1.51
C PRO A 360 -15.30 -23.06 2.40
N ALA A 361 -14.28 -22.45 3.00
CA ALA A 361 -14.49 -21.18 3.70
C ALA A 361 -14.63 -20.04 2.69
N GLY A 362 -15.40 -19.00 3.00
CA GLY A 362 -15.51 -17.80 2.19
C GLY A 362 -16.20 -16.68 2.97
N ASP A 363 -16.17 -15.47 2.43
CA ASP A 363 -16.80 -14.27 3.02
C ASP A 363 -18.32 -14.20 2.78
N PHE A 364 -18.89 -15.31 2.36
CA PHE A 364 -20.30 -15.51 2.04
C PHE A 364 -20.73 -16.88 2.54
N THR A 365 -22.04 -17.10 2.56
CA THR A 365 -22.60 -18.40 2.91
C THR A 365 -22.77 -19.24 1.64
N TRP A 366 -22.13 -20.41 1.62
CA TRP A 366 -22.38 -21.40 0.58
C TRP A 366 -23.80 -21.96 0.75
N TYR A 367 -24.57 -21.96 -0.34
CA TYR A 367 -25.80 -22.75 -0.39
C TYR A 367 -25.42 -24.22 -0.59
N GLU A 368 -26.13 -25.11 0.09
CA GLU A 368 -25.90 -26.55 -0.02
C GLU A 368 -27.07 -27.23 -0.71
N GLY A 369 -26.78 -28.28 -1.45
CA GLY A 369 -27.77 -29.14 -2.06
C GLY A 369 -27.18 -30.51 -2.39
N TRP A 370 -28.05 -31.44 -2.73
CA TRP A 370 -27.65 -32.79 -3.11
C TRP A 370 -28.56 -33.35 -4.20
N ARG A 371 -28.00 -34.20 -5.05
CA ARG A 371 -28.69 -34.95 -6.09
C ARG A 371 -28.42 -36.43 -5.88
N LEU A 372 -29.49 -37.23 -5.77
CA LEU A 372 -29.46 -38.69 -5.72
C LEU A 372 -29.89 -39.22 -7.08
N GLN A 373 -28.96 -39.81 -7.81
CA GLN A 373 -29.12 -40.48 -9.11
C GLN A 373 -29.43 -41.95 -8.89
N ASP A 374 -30.53 -42.41 -9.46
CA ASP A 374 -30.88 -43.82 -9.54
C ASP A 374 -30.24 -44.36 -10.83
N THR A 375 -29.15 -45.12 -10.68
CA THR A 375 -28.37 -45.66 -11.79
C THR A 375 -28.88 -47.07 -12.12
N GLU A 376 -28.31 -47.70 -13.16
CA GLU A 376 -28.71 -49.05 -13.59
C GLU A 376 -28.83 -50.06 -12.43
N THR A 377 -29.92 -50.80 -12.40
CA THR A 377 -30.21 -51.81 -11.36
C THR A 377 -29.80 -53.23 -11.76
N GLN A 378 -29.62 -53.50 -13.06
CA GLN A 378 -29.20 -54.76 -13.65
C GLN A 378 -27.70 -54.75 -14.00
N SER A 379 -26.90 -55.38 -13.14
CA SER A 379 -25.41 -55.42 -13.24
C SER A 379 -24.70 -54.08 -13.00
N PRO A 380 -25.09 -53.29 -11.97
CA PRO A 380 -24.50 -51.99 -11.70
C PRO A 380 -22.98 -52.02 -11.52
N ASP A 381 -22.31 -51.00 -12.02
CA ASP A 381 -20.86 -50.81 -11.90
C ASP A 381 -20.44 -49.47 -11.27
N ASN A 382 -21.27 -48.94 -10.37
CA ASN A 382 -20.97 -47.74 -9.59
C ASN A 382 -19.69 -47.92 -8.76
N ALA A 383 -18.72 -47.02 -8.95
CA ALA A 383 -17.45 -47.05 -8.25
C ALA A 383 -16.87 -45.65 -8.08
N TRP A 384 -15.98 -45.46 -7.11
CA TRP A 384 -15.18 -44.24 -7.00
C TRP A 384 -13.78 -44.58 -6.52
N SER A 385 -12.85 -43.63 -6.62
CA SER A 385 -11.48 -43.81 -6.14
C SER A 385 -11.40 -44.24 -4.67
N LEU A 386 -10.38 -45.04 -4.33
CA LEU A 386 -10.15 -45.44 -2.94
C LEU A 386 -9.85 -44.22 -2.07
N ASN A 387 -10.50 -44.13 -0.90
CA ASN A 387 -10.42 -42.98 0.02
C ASN A 387 -10.95 -41.66 -0.57
N ASN A 388 -11.95 -41.75 -1.45
CA ASN A 388 -12.61 -40.58 -2.03
C ASN A 388 -13.07 -39.57 -0.97
N ASN A 389 -12.81 -38.28 -1.19
CA ASN A 389 -13.12 -37.21 -0.25
C ASN A 389 -14.42 -36.45 -0.57
N ILE A 390 -15.14 -36.83 -1.64
CA ILE A 390 -16.38 -36.15 -2.06
C ILE A 390 -17.51 -36.50 -1.08
N ALA A 391 -18.31 -35.52 -0.73
CA ALA A 391 -19.50 -35.71 0.07
C ALA A 391 -20.61 -36.30 -0.79
N GLY A 392 -21.33 -37.26 -0.23
CA GLY A 392 -22.28 -38.06 -0.96
C GLY A 392 -22.36 -39.49 -0.46
N LYS A 393 -23.08 -40.31 -1.21
CA LYS A 393 -23.25 -41.74 -0.96
C LYS A 393 -23.09 -42.49 -2.26
N LEU A 394 -22.37 -43.61 -2.20
CA LEU A 394 -22.27 -44.55 -3.30
C LEU A 394 -22.91 -45.86 -2.86
N GLU A 395 -24.02 -46.19 -3.48
CA GLU A 395 -24.71 -47.47 -3.32
C GLU A 395 -24.61 -48.27 -4.62
N VAL A 396 -25.06 -49.53 -4.55
CA VAL A 396 -24.93 -50.47 -5.67
C VAL A 396 -25.58 -49.90 -6.94
N SER A 397 -26.81 -49.40 -6.87
CA SER A 397 -27.53 -48.82 -8.01
C SER A 397 -27.92 -47.36 -7.79
N GLN A 398 -27.27 -46.65 -6.85
CA GLN A 398 -27.57 -45.25 -6.57
C GLN A 398 -26.31 -44.45 -6.27
N LEU A 399 -26.29 -43.20 -6.72
CA LEU A 399 -25.20 -42.26 -6.51
C LEU A 399 -25.77 -40.94 -5.99
N GLN A 400 -25.33 -40.51 -4.80
CA GLN A 400 -25.65 -39.18 -4.28
C GLN A 400 -24.41 -38.29 -4.33
N LEU A 401 -24.53 -37.11 -4.93
CA LEU A 401 -23.52 -36.04 -4.91
C LEU A 401 -24.04 -34.82 -4.15
N GLU A 402 -23.17 -34.21 -3.36
CA GLU A 402 -23.46 -32.96 -2.65
C GLU A 402 -22.67 -31.78 -3.23
N TYR A 403 -23.26 -30.59 -3.15
CA TYR A 403 -22.76 -29.37 -3.79
C TYR A 403 -22.66 -28.21 -2.81
N CYS A 404 -21.73 -27.31 -3.10
CA CYS A 404 -21.58 -26.00 -2.49
C CYS A 404 -21.73 -24.93 -3.57
N THR A 405 -22.76 -24.11 -3.47
CA THR A 405 -23.11 -23.10 -4.48
C THR A 405 -22.87 -21.69 -3.94
N LYS A 406 -22.07 -20.92 -4.68
CA LYS A 406 -21.90 -19.48 -4.49
C LYS A 406 -22.96 -18.75 -5.31
N GLY A 407 -23.94 -18.16 -4.62
CA GLY A 407 -25.03 -17.39 -5.25
C GLY A 407 -24.75 -15.89 -5.40
N GLU A 408 -23.65 -15.39 -4.83
CA GLU A 408 -23.28 -13.98 -4.85
C GLU A 408 -22.06 -13.75 -5.77
N SER A 409 -22.17 -12.82 -6.72
CA SER A 409 -21.10 -12.60 -7.70
C SER A 409 -19.85 -11.95 -7.07
N GLU A 410 -20.03 -10.90 -6.28
CA GLU A 410 -18.94 -10.10 -5.69
C GLU A 410 -19.26 -9.76 -4.21
N PRO A 411 -19.19 -10.75 -3.30
CA PRO A 411 -19.45 -10.54 -1.87
C PRO A 411 -18.48 -9.57 -1.20
N THR A 412 -17.27 -9.39 -1.72
CA THR A 412 -16.27 -8.47 -1.17
C THR A 412 -15.65 -7.58 -2.25
N ASP A 413 -15.11 -6.44 -1.83
CA ASP A 413 -14.32 -5.59 -2.71
C ASP A 413 -13.01 -6.26 -3.16
N PHE A 414 -12.60 -7.38 -2.54
CA PHE A 414 -11.38 -8.13 -2.87
C PHE A 414 -11.58 -9.27 -3.86
N ASP A 415 -12.81 -9.64 -4.22
CA ASP A 415 -13.10 -10.70 -5.20
C ASP A 415 -12.39 -10.44 -6.54
N ARG A 416 -11.62 -11.43 -7.00
CA ARG A 416 -10.81 -11.32 -8.23
C ARG A 416 -11.36 -12.18 -9.34
N HIS A 417 -10.95 -11.95 -10.58
CA HIS A 417 -11.27 -12.88 -11.66
C HIS A 417 -10.62 -14.25 -11.39
N TRP A 418 -11.26 -15.31 -11.87
CA TRP A 418 -10.68 -16.64 -11.81
C TRP A 418 -9.32 -16.66 -12.52
N PRO A 419 -8.27 -17.25 -11.92
CA PRO A 419 -6.98 -17.37 -12.56
C PRO A 419 -7.04 -18.20 -13.85
N LYS A 420 -6.23 -17.83 -14.84
CA LYS A 420 -6.03 -18.65 -16.05
C LYS A 420 -5.51 -20.04 -15.69
N GLY A 421 -5.96 -21.05 -16.42
CA GLY A 421 -5.57 -22.44 -16.16
C GLY A 421 -6.35 -23.42 -17.02
N ASP A 422 -6.33 -24.68 -16.61
CA ASP A 422 -6.98 -25.79 -17.30
C ASP A 422 -7.82 -26.63 -16.32
N TYR A 423 -9.09 -26.25 -16.17
CA TYR A 423 -10.00 -26.85 -15.19
C TYR A 423 -11.47 -26.47 -15.45
N CYS A 424 -12.39 -27.23 -14.85
CA CYS A 424 -13.82 -26.92 -14.85
C CYS A 424 -14.40 -26.82 -13.44
N ILE A 425 -15.55 -26.14 -13.36
CA ILE A 425 -16.44 -26.07 -12.21
C ILE A 425 -17.87 -26.33 -12.67
N PHE A 426 -18.79 -26.64 -11.75
CA PHE A 426 -20.20 -26.73 -12.13
C PHE A 426 -20.77 -25.34 -12.39
N LYS A 427 -21.59 -25.22 -13.44
CA LYS A 427 -22.26 -23.97 -13.78
C LYS A 427 -23.35 -23.66 -12.75
N TYR A 428 -23.51 -22.39 -12.39
CA TYR A 428 -24.67 -21.90 -11.67
C TYR A 428 -24.90 -20.44 -12.04
N GLY A 429 -25.96 -20.14 -12.78
CA GLY A 429 -26.11 -18.84 -13.43
C GLY A 429 -25.06 -18.66 -14.55
N GLU A 430 -24.68 -17.43 -14.87
CA GLU A 430 -23.70 -17.17 -15.95
C GLU A 430 -22.31 -17.70 -15.61
N CYS A 431 -21.61 -18.28 -16.59
CA CYS A 431 -20.24 -18.73 -16.39
C CYS A 431 -19.33 -17.54 -16.06
N PRO A 432 -18.43 -17.67 -15.06
CA PRO A 432 -17.48 -16.60 -14.73
C PRO A 432 -16.60 -16.22 -15.93
N GLU A 433 -16.10 -14.99 -15.93
CA GLU A 433 -15.27 -14.48 -17.03
C GLU A 433 -14.07 -15.40 -17.32
N GLY A 434 -13.87 -15.68 -18.61
CA GLY A 434 -12.80 -16.58 -19.10
C GLY A 434 -13.21 -18.06 -19.20
N PHE A 435 -14.37 -18.46 -18.65
CA PHE A 435 -14.90 -19.80 -18.83
C PHE A 435 -15.83 -19.90 -20.05
N ALA A 436 -15.81 -21.06 -20.70
CA ALA A 436 -16.77 -21.48 -21.70
C ALA A 436 -17.83 -22.40 -21.07
N GLU A 437 -19.08 -22.23 -21.48
CA GLU A 437 -20.18 -23.11 -21.06
C GLU A 437 -20.12 -24.46 -21.78
N GLY A 438 -20.42 -25.50 -21.01
CA GLY A 438 -20.43 -26.88 -21.45
C GLY A 438 -21.51 -27.68 -20.74
N TYR A 439 -21.76 -28.90 -21.22
CA TYR A 439 -22.67 -29.83 -20.57
C TYR A 439 -22.33 -31.27 -20.90
N VAL A 440 -22.77 -32.18 -20.06
CA VAL A 440 -22.81 -33.62 -20.34
C VAL A 440 -24.19 -34.12 -19.89
N LYS A 441 -24.84 -34.89 -20.76
CA LYS A 441 -26.08 -35.60 -20.47
C LYS A 441 -25.80 -37.09 -20.46
N TRP A 442 -26.30 -37.81 -19.46
CA TRP A 442 -26.25 -39.26 -19.36
C TRP A 442 -27.59 -39.82 -18.91
N ASP A 443 -27.80 -41.09 -19.21
CA ASP A 443 -29.07 -41.79 -19.04
C ASP A 443 -29.15 -42.43 -17.64
N ASP A 444 -30.16 -42.06 -16.86
CA ASP A 444 -30.40 -42.63 -15.53
C ASP A 444 -31.44 -43.79 -15.67
N GLU A 445 -31.75 -44.53 -14.59
CA GLU A 445 -32.67 -45.68 -14.66
C GLU A 445 -34.08 -45.31 -15.19
N ASP A 446 -34.54 -45.99 -16.23
CA ASP A 446 -35.84 -45.76 -16.88
C ASP A 446 -37.03 -46.32 -16.09
N SER A 447 -36.80 -47.39 -15.31
CA SER A 447 -37.86 -48.15 -14.65
C SER A 447 -37.88 -47.94 -13.13
N LEU A 448 -39.00 -47.46 -12.59
CA LEU A 448 -39.14 -47.12 -11.15
C LEU A 448 -38.10 -46.11 -10.65
N ASN A 449 -37.63 -45.21 -11.53
CA ASN A 449 -36.67 -44.16 -11.27
C ASN A 449 -36.93 -43.43 -9.94
N ARG A 450 -35.94 -43.48 -9.05
CA ARG A 450 -35.94 -42.86 -7.72
C ARG A 450 -35.02 -41.65 -7.61
N ASN A 451 -34.77 -40.97 -8.73
CA ASN A 451 -34.09 -39.69 -8.76
C ASN A 451 -34.73 -38.74 -7.74
N ASP A 452 -33.89 -38.14 -6.90
CA ASP A 452 -34.33 -37.18 -5.90
C ASP A 452 -33.27 -36.09 -5.72
N TRP A 453 -33.68 -34.95 -5.18
CA TRP A 453 -32.78 -33.85 -4.89
C TRP A 453 -33.34 -32.89 -3.85
N GLN A 454 -32.44 -32.14 -3.21
CA GLN A 454 -32.80 -31.08 -2.28
C GLN A 454 -31.79 -29.94 -2.31
N GLY A 455 -32.22 -28.76 -1.89
CA GLY A 455 -31.34 -27.61 -1.70
C GLY A 455 -31.05 -26.88 -3.01
N VAL A 456 -29.89 -26.24 -3.08
CA VAL A 456 -29.44 -25.52 -4.29
C VAL A 456 -28.50 -26.42 -5.07
N LEU A 457 -28.85 -26.66 -6.34
CA LEU A 457 -28.07 -27.47 -7.26
C LEU A 457 -27.36 -26.58 -8.27
N PRO A 458 -26.28 -27.08 -8.91
CA PRO A 458 -25.80 -26.48 -10.13
C PRO A 458 -26.84 -26.47 -11.25
N ASP A 459 -26.59 -25.71 -12.30
CA ASP A 459 -27.48 -25.66 -13.47
C ASP A 459 -27.47 -27.01 -14.19
N GLY A 460 -28.66 -27.51 -14.52
CA GLY A 460 -28.85 -28.80 -15.17
C GLY A 460 -30.31 -29.12 -15.46
N SER A 461 -30.54 -30.33 -15.97
CA SER A 461 -31.85 -31.01 -15.97
C SER A 461 -31.71 -32.24 -15.07
N TYR A 462 -32.62 -32.37 -14.10
CA TYR A 462 -32.62 -33.43 -13.10
C TYR A 462 -33.99 -34.12 -13.09
N ASP A 463 -34.43 -34.53 -14.28
CA ASP A 463 -35.71 -35.17 -14.55
C ASP A 463 -35.55 -36.70 -14.60
N GLN A 464 -35.99 -37.34 -15.68
CA GLN A 464 -35.77 -38.79 -15.84
C GLN A 464 -34.28 -39.07 -16.01
N ASP A 465 -33.59 -38.28 -16.82
CA ASP A 465 -32.15 -38.38 -17.07
C ASP A 465 -31.42 -37.25 -16.34
N THR A 466 -30.08 -37.27 -16.37
CA THR A 466 -29.28 -36.16 -15.86
C THR A 466 -28.57 -35.40 -16.97
N LEU A 467 -28.82 -34.09 -17.07
CA LEU A 467 -27.97 -33.16 -17.80
C LEU A 467 -27.27 -32.24 -16.80
N GLN A 468 -25.94 -32.33 -16.71
CA GLN A 468 -25.13 -31.49 -15.86
C GLN A 468 -24.38 -30.44 -16.68
N LYS A 469 -24.51 -29.16 -16.31
CA LYS A 469 -23.77 -28.08 -16.95
C LYS A 469 -22.50 -27.70 -16.20
N PHE A 470 -21.50 -27.27 -16.96
CA PHE A 470 -20.17 -26.92 -16.49
C PHE A 470 -19.72 -25.59 -17.07
N CYS A 471 -18.81 -24.95 -16.35
CA CYS A 471 -17.99 -23.87 -16.86
C CYS A 471 -16.56 -24.41 -16.90
N CYS A 472 -15.93 -24.46 -18.07
CA CYS A 472 -14.53 -24.89 -18.22
C CYS A 472 -13.67 -23.78 -18.83
N ARG A 473 -12.40 -23.76 -18.46
CA ARG A 473 -11.38 -22.93 -19.12
C ARG A 473 -10.14 -23.76 -19.41
N SER A 474 -9.41 -23.37 -20.45
CA SER A 474 -8.21 -24.04 -20.94
C SER A 474 -7.21 -23.03 -21.52
N ASP A 475 -7.05 -21.91 -20.82
CA ASP A 475 -6.28 -20.73 -21.24
C ASP A 475 -4.98 -20.53 -20.42
N GLY A 476 -4.56 -21.57 -19.69
CA GLY A 476 -3.31 -21.65 -18.96
C GLY A 476 -2.81 -23.09 -18.83
N MET A 477 -1.59 -23.29 -18.33
CA MET A 477 -1.03 -24.63 -18.15
C MET A 477 -1.40 -25.20 -16.77
N PRO A 478 -1.85 -26.46 -16.66
CA PRO A 478 -2.20 -27.07 -15.38
C PRO A 478 -1.00 -27.21 -14.42
N THR A 479 0.23 -27.11 -14.94
CA THR A 479 1.46 -27.16 -14.13
C THR A 479 1.84 -25.82 -13.51
N GLU A 480 1.26 -24.70 -13.95
CA GLU A 480 1.42 -23.37 -13.35
C GLU A 480 0.43 -23.22 -12.20
N ALA A 481 0.91 -22.94 -11.00
CA ALA A 481 0.05 -22.92 -9.83
C ALA A 481 -0.89 -21.68 -9.84
N ILE A 482 -2.20 -21.93 -9.79
CA ILE A 482 -3.20 -20.88 -9.59
C ILE A 482 -3.35 -20.55 -8.10
N ILE A 483 -3.84 -19.35 -7.81
CA ILE A 483 -4.07 -18.89 -6.44
C ILE A 483 -5.58 -18.86 -6.19
N LEU A 484 -6.01 -19.71 -5.26
CA LEU A 484 -7.37 -19.78 -4.70
C LEU A 484 -7.29 -19.85 -3.17
N PRO A 485 -8.39 -19.61 -2.44
CA PRO A 485 -8.41 -19.73 -0.99
C PRO A 485 -7.94 -21.11 -0.50
N THR A 486 -7.17 -21.13 0.60
CA THR A 486 -6.49 -22.33 1.09
C THR A 486 -6.95 -22.74 2.49
N ASP A 487 -8.03 -22.14 3.01
CA ASP A 487 -8.52 -22.32 4.37
C ASP A 487 -9.16 -23.69 4.59
N LYS A 488 -9.85 -24.21 3.56
CA LYS A 488 -10.55 -25.49 3.58
C LYS A 488 -10.41 -26.23 2.25
N PRO A 489 -10.58 -27.56 2.25
CA PRO A 489 -10.54 -28.32 1.01
C PRO A 489 -11.62 -27.92 0.01
N PHE A 490 -11.37 -28.15 -1.28
CA PHE A 490 -12.31 -27.93 -2.38
C PHE A 490 -11.99 -28.81 -3.59
N TYR A 491 -12.86 -28.77 -4.59
CA TYR A 491 -12.72 -29.51 -5.84
C TYR A 491 -12.67 -28.62 -7.07
N LEU A 492 -11.86 -29.02 -8.04
CA LEU A 492 -11.98 -28.60 -9.45
C LEU A 492 -11.97 -29.86 -10.31
N PHE A 493 -12.59 -29.80 -11.49
CA PHE A 493 -12.53 -30.89 -12.46
C PHE A 493 -11.38 -30.67 -13.44
N GLN A 494 -10.81 -31.75 -13.94
CA GLN A 494 -9.87 -31.65 -15.06
C GLN A 494 -10.61 -31.22 -16.31
N TYR A 495 -9.98 -30.45 -17.21
CA TYR A 495 -10.55 -30.21 -18.54
C TYR A 495 -10.08 -31.32 -19.50
N LYS A 496 -11.03 -32.01 -20.15
CA LYS A 496 -10.77 -33.05 -21.17
C LYS A 496 -9.76 -34.17 -20.80
N ARG A 497 -9.54 -34.42 -19.50
CA ARG A 497 -8.72 -35.48 -18.91
C ARG A 497 -7.25 -35.37 -19.29
N ASP A 498 -6.49 -34.67 -18.45
CA ASP A 498 -5.05 -34.49 -18.62
C ASP A 498 -4.35 -34.58 -17.25
N VAL A 499 -4.20 -33.43 -16.58
CA VAL A 499 -3.52 -33.33 -15.29
C VAL A 499 -4.30 -32.37 -14.41
N CYS A 500 -4.36 -32.65 -13.11
CA CYS A 500 -4.89 -31.71 -12.15
C CYS A 500 -4.17 -30.36 -12.18
N GLN A 501 -4.94 -29.28 -12.34
CA GLN A 501 -4.48 -27.91 -12.18
C GLN A 501 -3.77 -27.75 -10.82
N LYS A 502 -2.53 -27.26 -10.79
CA LYS A 502 -1.86 -26.98 -9.52
C LYS A 502 -2.50 -25.77 -8.86
N VAL A 503 -2.74 -25.86 -7.55
CA VAL A 503 -3.15 -24.74 -6.69
C VAL A 503 -2.03 -24.48 -5.69
N ALA A 504 -1.59 -23.23 -5.59
CA ALA A 504 -0.50 -22.86 -4.70
C ALA A 504 -0.87 -23.12 -3.23
N ASN A 505 0.09 -23.63 -2.45
CA ASN A 505 -0.07 -24.02 -1.03
C ASN A 505 -1.16 -25.07 -0.73
N MET A 506 -1.58 -25.84 -1.74
CA MET A 506 -2.48 -26.98 -1.56
C MET A 506 -1.79 -28.28 -1.99
N HIS A 507 -2.14 -29.40 -1.35
CA HIS A 507 -1.92 -30.73 -1.89
C HIS A 507 -3.06 -31.07 -2.84
N VAL A 508 -2.72 -31.72 -3.96
CA VAL A 508 -3.72 -32.18 -4.95
C VAL A 508 -3.70 -33.70 -5.04
N VAL A 509 -4.89 -34.29 -5.01
CA VAL A 509 -5.11 -35.72 -5.23
C VAL A 509 -6.14 -35.87 -6.34
N GLU A 510 -5.79 -36.61 -7.39
CA GLU A 510 -6.75 -37.00 -8.42
C GLU A 510 -7.69 -38.07 -7.86
N GLU A 511 -8.99 -37.85 -8.04
CA GLU A 511 -10.07 -38.74 -7.68
C GLU A 511 -10.99 -38.92 -8.89
N TRP A 512 -11.72 -40.03 -8.91
CA TRP A 512 -12.65 -40.35 -9.98
C TRP A 512 -13.92 -40.94 -9.42
N LEU A 513 -15.00 -40.79 -10.18
CA LEU A 513 -16.32 -41.36 -9.91
C LEU A 513 -16.86 -41.95 -11.20
N ARG A 514 -17.30 -43.19 -11.10
CA ARG A 514 -17.88 -44.00 -12.15
C ARG A 514 -19.31 -44.36 -11.77
N TRP A 515 -20.21 -44.26 -12.74
CA TRP A 515 -21.55 -44.81 -12.64
C TRP A 515 -21.95 -45.50 -13.93
N ASP A 516 -22.88 -46.42 -13.79
CA ASP A 516 -23.49 -47.17 -14.88
C ASP A 516 -24.71 -46.38 -15.39
N ASP A 517 -24.74 -46.12 -16.70
CA ASP A 517 -25.83 -45.47 -17.42
C ASP A 517 -26.81 -46.54 -17.94
N GLU A 518 -28.09 -46.20 -18.18
CA GLU A 518 -29.11 -47.16 -18.65
C GLU A 518 -28.74 -47.79 -20.01
N ASP A 519 -28.82 -49.12 -20.04
CA ASP A 519 -28.71 -50.08 -21.15
C ASP A 519 -28.33 -49.56 -22.59
N PHE A 520 -27.27 -50.18 -23.15
CA PHE A 520 -26.85 -50.21 -24.57
C PHE A 520 -26.38 -48.91 -25.26
N LYS A 521 -26.40 -47.74 -24.62
CA LYS A 521 -25.91 -46.51 -25.27
C LYS A 521 -25.22 -45.54 -24.31
N THR A 522 -23.91 -45.43 -24.43
CA THR A 522 -23.16 -44.24 -23.99
C THR A 522 -23.76 -42.95 -24.55
N PRO A 523 -23.60 -41.83 -23.82
CA PRO A 523 -23.95 -40.50 -24.31
C PRO A 523 -23.48 -40.25 -25.75
N SER A 524 -24.40 -39.84 -26.61
CA SER A 524 -24.06 -39.46 -27.97
C SER A 524 -23.23 -38.18 -28.03
N ASN A 525 -22.58 -37.92 -29.17
CA ASN A 525 -21.85 -36.66 -29.39
C ASN A 525 -22.73 -35.39 -29.28
N SER A 526 -24.06 -35.52 -29.35
CA SER A 526 -24.99 -34.40 -29.10
C SER A 526 -25.38 -34.24 -27.64
N GLU A 527 -25.09 -35.23 -26.80
CA GLU A 527 -25.34 -35.24 -25.36
C GLU A 527 -24.09 -34.82 -24.58
N ILE A 528 -22.92 -34.87 -25.22
CA ILE A 528 -21.66 -34.33 -24.72
C ILE A 528 -21.38 -33.02 -25.44
N GLY A 529 -21.47 -31.90 -24.72
CA GLY A 529 -21.08 -30.59 -25.25
C GLY A 529 -19.59 -30.55 -25.63
N SER A 530 -19.20 -29.66 -26.55
CA SER A 530 -17.78 -29.54 -26.98
C SER A 530 -16.82 -29.08 -25.86
N VAL A 531 -17.38 -28.57 -24.77
CA VAL A 531 -16.74 -28.13 -23.54
C VAL A 531 -17.29 -28.99 -22.42
N HIS A 532 -16.42 -29.73 -21.73
CA HIS A 532 -16.80 -30.62 -20.64
C HIS A 532 -15.56 -30.99 -19.80
N PRO A 533 -15.74 -31.44 -18.54
CA PRO A 533 -14.65 -31.97 -17.75
C PRO A 533 -14.07 -33.25 -18.35
N GLY A 534 -12.92 -33.68 -17.85
CA GLY A 534 -12.32 -34.95 -18.19
C GLY A 534 -13.23 -36.10 -17.84
N MET A 535 -13.81 -36.71 -18.86
CA MET A 535 -14.74 -37.83 -18.74
C MET A 535 -14.41 -38.94 -19.72
N GLU A 536 -14.68 -40.17 -19.30
CA GLU A 536 -14.69 -41.36 -20.14
C GLU A 536 -16.10 -41.93 -20.23
N PHE A 537 -16.40 -42.49 -21.40
CA PHE A 537 -17.65 -43.16 -21.69
C PHE A 537 -17.30 -44.53 -22.30
N TRP A 538 -17.90 -45.61 -21.81
CA TRP A 538 -17.68 -46.95 -22.36
C TRP A 538 -18.99 -47.67 -22.61
N ASN A 539 -18.97 -48.58 -23.59
CA ASN A 539 -19.98 -49.60 -23.80
C ASN A 539 -19.29 -50.96 -23.71
N GLU A 540 -19.78 -51.84 -22.87
CA GLU A 540 -19.36 -53.24 -22.82
C GLU A 540 -20.14 -54.07 -23.85
N PRO A 541 -19.52 -55.09 -24.48
CA PRO A 541 -20.21 -56.01 -25.40
C PRO A 541 -21.40 -56.75 -24.76
N THR A 542 -21.46 -56.77 -23.43
CA THR A 542 -22.53 -57.40 -22.64
C THR A 542 -23.78 -56.53 -22.48
N GLY A 543 -23.74 -55.27 -22.91
CA GLY A 543 -24.88 -54.33 -22.87
C GLY A 543 -24.74 -53.18 -21.88
N ALA A 544 -23.82 -53.26 -20.93
CA ALA A 544 -23.58 -52.20 -19.95
C ALA A 544 -22.92 -50.97 -20.60
N SER A 545 -23.31 -49.78 -20.19
CA SER A 545 -22.68 -48.52 -20.59
C SER A 545 -22.47 -47.64 -19.37
N GLY A 546 -21.40 -46.87 -19.34
CA GLY A 546 -21.20 -46.00 -18.18
C GLY A 546 -20.33 -44.81 -18.44
N SER A 547 -20.31 -43.95 -17.43
CA SER A 547 -19.67 -42.65 -17.41
C SER A 547 -18.72 -42.55 -16.22
N GLU A 548 -17.50 -42.06 -16.46
CA GLU A 548 -16.50 -41.82 -15.42
C GLU A 548 -15.99 -40.38 -15.51
N ILE A 549 -16.03 -39.65 -14.40
CA ILE A 549 -15.56 -38.27 -14.29
C ILE A 549 -14.35 -38.17 -13.38
N TYR A 550 -13.37 -37.37 -13.81
CA TYR A 550 -12.13 -37.10 -13.09
C TYR A 550 -12.14 -35.72 -12.45
N TYR A 551 -11.76 -35.66 -11.18
CA TYR A 551 -11.68 -34.43 -10.41
C TYR A 551 -10.48 -34.42 -9.48
N CYS A 552 -10.17 -33.22 -8.99
CA CYS A 552 -8.97 -32.94 -8.22
C CYS A 552 -9.39 -32.43 -6.86
N TYR A 553 -9.07 -33.20 -5.82
CA TYR A 553 -9.26 -32.82 -4.43
C TYR A 553 -8.08 -31.98 -3.97
N TYR A 554 -8.34 -30.73 -3.58
CA TYR A 554 -7.34 -29.83 -3.02
C TYR A 554 -7.49 -29.78 -1.51
N SER A 555 -6.41 -30.02 -0.77
CA SER A 555 -6.39 -29.89 0.68
C SER A 555 -5.24 -28.98 1.15
N PRO A 556 -5.40 -28.23 2.25
CA PRO A 556 -4.35 -27.34 2.75
C PRO A 556 -3.05 -28.10 3.07
N GLN A 557 -1.90 -27.55 2.66
CA GLN A 557 -0.61 -28.07 3.12
C GLN A 557 -0.49 -27.80 4.63
N THR A 558 -0.30 -28.85 5.44
CA THR A 558 -0.03 -28.68 6.87
C THR A 558 1.29 -27.92 7.05
N LYS A 559 1.23 -26.76 7.72
CA LYS A 559 2.42 -25.96 8.08
C LYS A 559 3.30 -26.65 9.10
#